data_AF-A0A202DTC2-F1
#
_entry.id   AF-A0A202DTC2-F1
#
_cell.length_a   1.000
_cell.length_b   1.000
_cell.length_c   1.000
_cell.angle_alpha   90.00
_cell.angle_beta   90.00
_cell.angle_gamma   90.00
#
_symmetry.space_group_name_H-M   'P 1'
#
loop_
_entity.id
_entity.type
_entity.pdbx_description
1 polymer ?
#
loop_
_entity_poly.entity_id
_entity_poly.type
_entity_poly.pdbx_seq_one_letter_code
_entity_poly.pdbx_strand_id
1 'polypeptide(L)'
;CGRIYENRRKDNHRENLYRYCVRSKEDLRNKIVPFFEKYPLQTSKYQDFLVFCKIMDMIKSKAHLTTEGLMIIRELAATTNRRKTRI
;
A
#
# COMPACT_ATOMS: atom_id res chain seq x y z
N CYS A 1 15.24 5.67 2.14
CA CYS A 1 13.77 5.83 2.07
C CYS A 1 13.16 4.99 3.19
N GLY A 2 11.94 5.30 3.63
CA GLY A 2 11.27 4.59 4.71
C GLY A 2 11.92 4.75 6.10
N ARG A 3 11.24 4.22 7.12
CA ARG A 3 11.71 4.16 8.51
C ARG A 3 11.26 2.85 9.16
N ILE A 4 12.02 2.39 10.15
CA ILE A 4 11.65 1.26 10.99
C ILE A 4 10.80 1.78 12.14
N TYR A 5 9.70 1.09 12.42
CA TYR A 5 8.80 1.37 13.53
C TYR A 5 8.59 0.11 14.34
N GLU A 6 8.56 0.24 15.66
CA GLU A 6 8.05 -0.82 16.52
C GLU A 6 6.57 -1.09 16.19
N ASN A 7 6.23 -2.37 16.05
CA ASN A 7 4.89 -2.81 15.76
C ASN A 7 4.07 -2.78 17.05
N ARG A 8 3.01 -1.97 17.06
CA ARG A 8 2.18 -1.76 18.27
C ARG A 8 1.27 -2.93 18.61
N ARG A 9 1.05 -3.86 17.66
CA ARG A 9 0.27 -5.07 17.94
C ARG A 9 1.10 -6.02 18.80
N LYS A 10 0.62 -6.26 20.02
CA LYS A 10 1.11 -7.32 20.89
C LYS A 10 0.35 -8.60 20.59
N ASP A 11 0.81 -9.31 19.57
CA ASP A 11 0.38 -10.68 19.33
C ASP A 11 1.18 -11.61 20.27
N ASN A 12 1.12 -12.93 20.11
CA ASN A 12 1.77 -13.93 20.99
C ASN A 12 3.31 -14.01 20.85
N HIS A 13 3.96 -12.90 20.51
CA HIS A 13 5.40 -12.81 20.32
C HIS A 13 6.10 -12.53 21.65
N ARG A 14 7.24 -13.20 21.87
CA ARG A 14 8.10 -12.98 23.05
C ARG A 14 8.91 -11.68 22.97
N GLU A 15 9.09 -11.16 21.75
CA GLU A 15 9.90 -9.99 21.46
C GLU A 15 9.10 -8.94 20.68
N ASN A 16 9.59 -7.70 20.70
CA ASN A 16 9.02 -6.61 19.91
C ASN A 16 9.23 -6.87 18.42
N LEU A 17 8.13 -6.87 17.65
CA LEU A 17 8.22 -6.89 16.20
C LEU A 17 8.47 -5.48 15.66
N TYR A 18 9.24 -5.39 14.59
CA TYR A 18 9.49 -4.13 13.89
C TYR A 18 8.97 -4.20 12.46
N ARG A 19 8.55 -3.05 11.91
CA ARG A 19 8.09 -2.91 10.53
C ARG A 19 8.86 -1.82 9.81
N TYR A 20 9.34 -2.13 8.61
CA TYR A 20 9.81 -1.13 7.67
C TYR A 20 8.61 -0.48 6.97
N CYS A 21 8.53 0.85 6.96
CA CYS A 21 7.39 1.58 6.41
C CYS A 21 7.85 2.79 5.58
N VAL A 22 7.36 2.86 4.34
CA VAL A 22 7.54 3.99 3.43
C VAL A 22 6.20 4.72 3.30
N ARG A 23 6.17 6.01 3.65
CA ARG A 23 4.95 6.84 3.61
C ARG A 23 5.02 8.00 2.62
N SER A 24 6.22 8.43 2.23
CA SER A 24 6.38 9.53 1.28
C SER A 24 5.84 9.12 -0.08
N LYS A 25 4.93 9.93 -0.63
CA LYS A 25 4.39 9.74 -1.99
C LYS A 25 5.51 9.75 -3.04
N GLU A 26 6.56 10.53 -2.81
CA GLU A 26 7.71 10.60 -3.70
C GLU A 26 8.52 9.31 -3.67
N ASP A 27 8.91 8.82 -2.49
CA ASP A 27 9.64 7.55 -2.36
C ASP A 27 8.81 6.37 -2.88
N LEU A 28 7.50 6.35 -2.62
CA LEU A 28 6.61 5.30 -3.13
C LEU A 28 6.63 5.26 -4.67
N ARG A 29 6.53 6.41 -5.34
CA ARG A 29 6.52 6.46 -6.82
C ARG A 29 7.89 6.26 -7.45
N ASN A 30 8.95 6.80 -6.85
CA ASN A 30 10.25 6.87 -7.49
C ASN A 30 11.17 5.71 -7.09
N LYS A 31 10.83 4.95 -6.04
CA LYS A 31 11.66 3.85 -5.53
C LYS A 31 10.89 2.55 -5.40
N ILE A 32 9.73 2.58 -4.74
CA ILE A 32 8.98 1.35 -4.43
C ILE A 32 8.26 0.79 -5.66
N VAL A 33 7.52 1.63 -6.39
CA VAL A 33 6.85 1.20 -7.63
C VAL A 33 7.85 0.66 -8.66
N PRO A 34 8.93 1.38 -9.04
CA PRO A 34 9.89 0.89 -10.03
C PRO A 34 10.59 -0.41 -9.61
N PHE A 35 10.84 -0.60 -8.31
CA PHE A 35 11.43 -1.84 -7.81
C PHE A 35 10.52 -3.04 -8.07
N PHE A 36 9.23 -2.94 -7.75
CA PHE A 36 8.29 -4.05 -7.93
C PHE A 36 7.76 -4.18 -9.36
N GLU A 37 7.90 -3.15 -10.21
CA GLU A 37 7.74 -3.30 -11.66
C GLU A 37 8.90 -4.09 -12.28
N LYS A 38 10.15 -3.78 -11.85
CA LYS A 38 11.35 -4.49 -12.31
C LYS A 38 11.43 -5.91 -11.76
N TYR A 39 10.99 -6.11 -10.52
CA TYR A 39 10.99 -7.41 -9.84
C TYR A 39 9.57 -7.74 -9.34
N PRO A 40 8.70 -8.26 -10.23
CA PRO A 40 7.31 -8.53 -9.90
C PRO A 40 7.15 -9.52 -8.75
N LEU A 41 6.17 -9.27 -7.90
CA LEU A 41 5.72 -10.22 -6.91
C LEU A 41 5.14 -11.46 -7.61
N GLN A 42 5.54 -12.66 -7.19
CA GLN A 42 5.07 -13.92 -7.79
C GLN A 42 3.80 -14.48 -7.12
N THR A 43 3.26 -13.78 -6.11
CA THR A 43 2.09 -14.23 -5.35
C THR A 43 0.84 -13.45 -5.75
N SER A 44 -0.31 -13.81 -5.18
CA SER A 44 -1.57 -13.04 -5.33
C SER A 44 -1.44 -11.57 -4.93
N LYS A 45 -0.40 -11.19 -4.18
CA LYS A 45 -0.07 -9.79 -3.86
C LYS A 45 0.31 -8.95 -5.07
N TYR A 46 0.65 -9.54 -6.21
CA TYR A 46 0.86 -8.80 -7.45
C TYR A 46 -0.39 -8.02 -7.86
N GLN A 47 -1.58 -8.62 -7.75
CA GLN A 47 -2.83 -7.94 -8.10
C GLN A 47 -3.12 -6.76 -7.16
N ASP A 48 -2.88 -6.94 -5.85
CA ASP A 48 -2.96 -5.84 -4.88
C ASP A 48 -1.99 -4.70 -5.25
N PHE A 49 -0.77 -5.03 -5.71
CA PHE A 49 0.24 -4.06 -6.12
C PHE A 49 -0.17 -3.28 -7.38
N LEU A 50 -0.79 -3.93 -8.37
CA LEU A 50 -1.29 -3.24 -9.58
C LEU A 50 -2.37 -2.21 -9.24
N VAL A 51 -3.30 -2.56 -8.34
CA VAL A 51 -4.32 -1.63 -7.87
C VAL A 51 -3.69 -0.48 -7.08
N PHE A 52 -2.68 -0.76 -6.25
CA PHE A 52 -1.90 0.27 -5.57
C PHE A 52 -1.25 1.26 -6.55
N CYS A 53 -0.62 0.77 -7.64
CA CYS A 53 -0.03 1.63 -8.67
C CYS A 53 -1.07 2.52 -9.33
N LYS A 54 -2.23 1.96 -9.70
CA LYS A 54 -3.35 2.72 -10.27
C LYS A 54 -3.82 3.85 -9.34
N ILE A 55 -3.95 3.57 -8.05
CA ILE A 55 -4.31 4.60 -7.04
C ILE A 55 -3.21 5.67 -6.94
N MET A 56 -1.93 5.29 -6.97
CA MET A 56 -0.82 6.24 -6.94
C MET A 56 -0.82 7.19 -8.15
N ASP A 57 -1.22 6.71 -9.33
CA ASP A 57 -1.39 7.54 -10.53
C ASP A 57 -2.58 8.50 -10.40
N MET A 58 -3.71 8.05 -9.85
CA MET A 58 -4.85 8.92 -9.54
C MET A 58 -4.51 9.99 -8.49
N ILE A 59 -3.63 9.66 -7.53
CA ILE A 59 -3.13 10.64 -6.57
C ILE A 59 -2.21 11.64 -7.27
N LYS A 60 -1.34 11.17 -8.18
CA LYS A 60 -0.43 12.01 -8.96
C LYS A 60 -1.18 12.99 -9.86
N SER A 61 -2.25 12.56 -10.52
CA SER A 61 -3.12 13.41 -11.35
C SER A 61 -4.06 14.30 -10.55
N LYS A 62 -4.01 14.26 -9.21
CA LYS A 62 -4.92 14.96 -8.29
C LYS A 62 -6.39 14.55 -8.41
N ALA A 63 -6.72 13.45 -9.09
CA ALA A 63 -8.09 12.95 -9.21
C ALA A 63 -8.74 12.67 -7.84
N HIS A 64 -7.97 12.25 -6.84
CA HIS A 64 -8.44 12.07 -5.45
C HIS A 64 -9.02 13.33 -4.78
N LEU A 65 -8.84 14.53 -5.36
CA LEU A 65 -9.42 15.77 -4.84
C LEU A 65 -10.87 15.98 -5.28
N THR A 66 -11.37 15.19 -6.23
CA THR A 66 -12.79 15.21 -6.63
C THR A 66 -13.55 14.10 -5.92
N THR A 67 -14.85 14.32 -5.67
CA THR A 67 -15.72 13.31 -5.05
C THR A 67 -15.75 12.02 -5.88
N GLU A 68 -15.84 12.14 -7.20
CA GLU A 68 -15.82 11.01 -8.13
C GLU A 68 -14.50 10.23 -8.06
N GLY A 69 -13.37 10.93 -8.14
CA GLY A 69 -12.06 10.28 -8.07
C GLY A 69 -11.81 9.61 -6.72
N LEU A 70 -12.29 10.21 -5.62
CA LEU A 70 -12.24 9.61 -4.29
C LEU A 70 -13.14 8.36 -4.19
N MET A 71 -14.34 8.38 -4.78
CA MET A 71 -15.23 7.21 -4.85
C MET A 71 -14.57 6.05 -5.61
N ILE A 72 -13.96 6.32 -6.76
CA ILE A 72 -13.24 5.30 -7.54
C ILE A 72 -12.07 4.73 -6.73
N ILE A 73 -11.27 5.57 -6.07
CA ILE A 73 -10.18 5.10 -5.21
C ILE A 73 -10.69 4.20 -4.08
N ARG A 74 -11.83 4.56 -3.47
CA ARG A 74 -12.46 3.76 -2.41
C ARG A 74 -12.85 2.37 -2.93
N GLU A 75 -13.50 2.29 -4.08
CA GLU A 75 -13.91 1.01 -4.68
C GLU A 75 -12.70 0.16 -5.06
N LEU A 76 -11.66 0.77 -5.65
CA LEU A 76 -10.39 0.08 -5.94
C LEU A 76 -9.72 -0.44 -4.66
N ALA A 77 -9.61 0.38 -3.62
CA ALA A 77 -9.01 -0.04 -2.37
C ALA A 77 -9.78 -1.21 -1.72
N ALA A 78 -11.09 -1.25 -1.89
CA ALA A 78 -11.97 -2.29 -1.35
C ALA A 78 -11.78 -3.67 -1.96
N THR A 79 -11.20 -3.77 -3.17
CA THR A 79 -10.90 -5.06 -3.85
C THR A 79 -9.55 -5.65 -3.44
N THR A 80 -8.69 -4.88 -2.78
CA THR A 80 -7.35 -5.31 -2.37
C THR A 80 -7.31 -5.80 -0.93
N ASN A 81 -6.34 -6.68 -0.62
CA ASN A 81 -6.11 -7.28 0.69
C ASN A 81 -7.33 -8.03 1.26
N ARG A 82 -7.13 -9.24 1.79
CA ARG A 82 -8.20 -9.93 2.53
C ARG A 82 -8.63 -9.07 3.71
N ARG A 83 -9.90 -8.64 3.73
CA ARG A 83 -10.55 -8.11 4.93
C ARG A 83 -10.47 -9.21 5.98
N LYS A 84 -9.51 -9.14 6.90
CA LYS A 84 -9.66 -9.87 8.16
C LYS A 84 -10.88 -9.24 8.82
N THR A 85 -12.00 -9.96 8.85
CA THR A 85 -13.07 -9.65 9.79
C THR A 85 -12.39 -9.47 11.14
N ARG A 86 -12.46 -8.26 11.71
CA ARG A 86 -12.08 -8.07 13.11
C ARG A 86 -13.16 -8.80 13.90
N ILE A 87 -12.90 -10.07 14.19
CA ILE A 87 -13.58 -10.79 15.26
C ILE A 87 -13.04 -10.22 16.57
#